data_AF-G0V6Z7-F1
#
_entry.id   AF-G0V6Z7-F1
#
_cell.length_a   1.000
_cell.length_b   1.000
_cell.length_c   1.000
_cell.angle_alpha   90.00
_cell.angle_beta   90.00
_cell.angle_gamma   90.00
#
_symmetry.space_group_name_H-M   'P 1'
#
loop_
_entity.id
_entity.type
_entity.pdbx_description
1 polymer ?
#
loop_
_entity_poly.entity_id
_entity_poly.type
_entity_poly.pdbx_seq_one_letter_code
_entity_poly.pdbx_strand_id
1 'polypeptide(L)' 'MKSFSTIYRTFFKRNSVFVGTIFAGAFVFQVLFDSSVTSWYENHNKGKLWKDVKAQIAAAGEEDED' A
#
# COMPACT_ATOMS: atom_id res chain seq x y z
N MET A 1 -18.99 23.99 -3.46
CA MET A 1 -19.17 23.44 -4.82
C MET A 1 -18.13 23.91 -5.87
N LYS A 2 -17.22 24.85 -5.57
CA LYS A 2 -16.19 25.31 -6.55
C LYS A 2 -15.00 24.36 -6.71
N SER A 3 -14.59 23.61 -5.68
CA SER A 3 -13.39 22.74 -5.77
C SER A 3 -13.54 21.59 -6.78
N PHE A 4 -14.69 20.92 -6.81
CA PHE A 4 -14.92 19.84 -7.79
C PHE A 4 -14.93 20.36 -9.24
N SER A 5 -15.52 21.54 -9.47
CA SER A 5 -15.55 22.13 -10.82
C SER A 5 -14.16 22.59 -11.28
N THR A 6 -13.30 23.04 -10.36
CA THR A 6 -11.89 23.34 -10.66
C THR A 6 -11.11 22.07 -11.01
N ILE A 7 -11.21 21.02 -10.19
CA ILE A 7 -10.53 19.73 -10.44
C ILE A 7 -10.95 19.15 -11.80
N TYR A 8 -12.25 19.14 -12.08
CA TYR A 8 -12.79 18.64 -13.35
C TYR A 8 -12.24 19.42 -14.55
N ARG A 9 -12.23 20.76 -14.48
CA ARG A 9 -11.73 21.61 -15.58
C ARG A 9 -10.22 21.44 -15.80
N THR A 10 -9.45 21.23 -14.74
CA THR A 10 -7.99 21.12 -14.81
C THR A 10 -7.54 19.74 -15.32
N PHE A 11 -8.12 18.67 -14.80
CA PHE A 11 -7.59 17.31 -15.03
C PHE A 11 -8.49 16.43 -15.89
N PHE A 12 -9.81 16.61 -15.85
CA PHE A 12 -10.76 15.64 -16.40
C PHE A 12 -11.53 16.12 -17.64
N LYS A 13 -11.47 17.41 -18.00
CA LYS A 13 -12.22 17.96 -19.15
C LYS A 13 -11.55 17.69 -20.50
N ARG A 14 -10.22 17.63 -20.58
CA ARG A 14 -9.48 17.49 -21.85
C ARG A 14 -8.89 16.08 -21.94
N ASN A 15 -9.30 15.28 -22.93
CA ASN A 15 -8.93 13.87 -23.05
C ASN A 15 -7.42 13.60 -22.95
N SER A 16 -6.58 14.43 -23.59
CA SER A 16 -5.12 14.28 -23.53
C SER A 16 -4.54 14.45 -22.12
N VAL A 17 -5.15 15.30 -21.29
CA VAL A 17 -4.75 15.51 -19.89
C VAL A 17 -5.38 14.45 -18.99
N PHE A 18 -6.61 14.05 -19.29
CA PHE A 18 -7.33 13.01 -18.56
C PHE A 18 -6.55 11.69 -18.51
N VAL A 19 -6.16 11.15 -19.68
CA VAL A 19 -5.46 9.86 -19.73
C VAL A 19 -4.13 9.91 -18.99
N GLY A 20 -3.36 10.99 -19.16
CA GLY A 20 -2.11 11.20 -18.43
C GLY A 20 -2.32 11.29 -16.91
N THR A 21 -3.39 11.97 -16.48
CA THR A 21 -3.75 12.07 -15.05
C THR A 21 -4.09 10.70 -14.47
N ILE A 22 -4.86 9.89 -15.20
CA ILE A 22 -5.22 8.54 -14.75
C ILE A 22 -3.99 7.66 -14.63
N PHE A 23 -3.08 7.68 -15.61
CA PHE A 23 -1.85 6.87 -15.53
C PHE A 23 -0.93 7.33 -14.40
N ALA A 24 -0.69 8.63 -14.26
CA ALA A 24 0.10 9.15 -13.15
C ALA A 24 -0.53 8.80 -11.79
N GLY A 25 -1.85 8.96 -11.68
CA GLY A 25 -2.61 8.56 -10.49
C GLY A 25 -2.50 7.07 -10.20
N ALA A 26 -2.57 6.22 -11.21
CA ALA A 26 -2.45 4.76 -11.05
C ALA A 26 -1.07 4.34 -10.53
N PHE A 27 0.02 4.91 -11.06
CA PHE A 27 1.37 4.58 -10.58
C PHE A 27 1.58 4.99 -9.12
N VAL A 28 1.13 6.20 -8.75
CA VAL A 28 1.22 6.67 -7.37
C VAL A 28 0.33 5.83 -6.45
N PHE A 29 -0.91 5.57 -6.88
CA PHE A 29 -1.87 4.78 -6.11
C PHE A 29 -1.37 3.36 -5.88
N GLN A 30 -0.79 2.70 -6.88
CA GLN A 30 -0.29 1.33 -6.77
C GLN A 30 0.69 1.18 -5.61
N VAL A 31 1.73 2.02 -5.54
CA VAL A 31 2.77 1.95 -4.49
C VAL A 31 2.16 2.20 -3.11
N LEU A 32 1.35 3.25 -2.98
CA LEU A 32 0.75 3.61 -1.70
C LEU A 32 -0.24 2.55 -1.22
N PHE A 33 -1.08 2.05 -2.12
CA PHE A 33 -2.11 1.07 -1.80
C PHE A 33 -1.49 -0.27 -1.40
N ASP A 34 -0.53 -0.77 -2.19
CA ASP A 34 0.16 -2.03 -1.90
C ASP A 34 0.84 -2.00 -0.53
N SER A 35 1.64 -0.96 -0.25
CA SER A 35 2.33 -0.81 1.02
C SER A 35 1.35 -0.66 2.20
N SER A 36 0.29 0.15 2.04
CA SER A 36 -0.68 0.40 3.10
C SER A 36 -1.49 -0.85 3.45
N VAL A 37 -1.99 -1.55 2.44
CA VAL A 37 -2.81 -2.76 2.63
C VAL A 37 -1.94 -3.89 3.15
N THR A 38 -0.73 -4.06 2.65
CA THR A 38 0.22 -5.05 3.18
C THR A 38 0.53 -4.79 4.64
N SER A 39 0.87 -3.55 5.01
CA SER A 39 1.16 -3.19 6.41
C SER A 39 -0.04 -3.47 7.32
N TRP A 40 -1.25 -3.10 6.88
CA TRP A 40 -2.46 -3.39 7.63
C TRP A 40 -2.69 -4.89 7.79
N TYR A 41 -2.56 -5.67 6.70
CA TYR A 41 -2.77 -7.11 6.69
C TYR A 41 -1.78 -7.83 7.61
N GLU A 42 -0.49 -7.46 7.55
CA GLU A 42 0.55 -8.04 8.39
C GLU A 42 0.32 -7.72 9.86
N ASN A 43 -0.02 -6.46 10.18
CA ASN A 43 -0.33 -6.08 11.55
C ASN A 43 -1.58 -6.81 12.08
N HIS A 44 -2.62 -6.96 11.25
CA HIS A 44 -3.84 -7.67 11.62
C HIS A 44 -3.60 -9.16 11.86
N ASN A 45 -2.66 -9.77 11.14
CA ASN A 45 -2.34 -11.19 11.23
C ASN A 45 -1.06 -11.49 12.02
N LYS A 46 -0.56 -10.51 12.80
CA LYS A 46 0.69 -10.64 13.55
C LYS A 46 0.71 -11.90 14.42
N GLY A 47 1.81 -12.64 14.36
CA GLY A 47 2.00 -13.92 15.05
C GLY A 47 1.44 -15.13 14.31
N LYS A 48 0.66 -14.93 13.23
CA LYS A 48 0.16 -16.02 12.37
C LYS A 48 0.92 -16.14 11.05
N LEU A 49 1.62 -15.08 10.63
CA LEU A 49 2.36 -15.10 9.38
C LEU A 49 3.61 -15.98 9.52
N TRP A 50 3.99 -16.67 8.44
CA TRP A 50 5.21 -17.49 8.43
C TRP A 50 6.44 -16.71 8.86
N LYS A 51 6.57 -15.43 8.46
CA LYS A 51 7.68 -14.57 8.88
C LYS A 51 7.76 -14.37 10.39
N ASP A 52 6.62 -14.35 11.09
CA ASP A 52 6.57 -14.19 12.54
C ASP A 52 6.86 -15.54 13.23
N VAL A 53 6.27 -16.63 12.74
CA VAL A 53 6.48 -17.99 13.26
C VAL A 53 7.94 -18.41 13.09
N LYS A 54 8.53 -18.15 11.92
CA LYS A 54 9.95 -18.45 11.67
C LYS A 54 10.87 -17.70 12.61
N ALA A 55 10.57 -16.43 12.90
CA ALA A 55 11.35 -15.64 13.85
C ALA A 55 11.27 -16.21 15.27
N GLN A 56 10.09 -16.69 15.70
CA GLN A 56 9.92 -17.36 17.00
C GLN A 56 10.70 -18.69 17.07
N ILE A 57 10.67 -19.51 16.03
CA ILE A 57 11.40 -20.79 16.00
C ILE A 57 12.92 -20.55 16.09
N ALA A 58 13.43 -19.56 15.34
CA ALA A 58 14.85 -19.24 15.38
C ALA A 58 15.29 -18.78 16.79
N ALA A 59 14.52 -17.91 17.43
CA ALA A 59 14.79 -17.44 18.78
C ALA A 59 14.75 -18.58 19.82
N ALA A 60 13.78 -19.50 19.72
CA ALA A 60 13.69 -20.64 20.63
C ALA A 60 14.90 -21.59 20.50
N GLY A 61 15.42 -21.78 19.29
CA GLY A 61 16.61 -22.59 19.08
C GLY A 61 17.89 -21.95 19.64
N GLU A 62 17.98 -20.62 19.66
CA GLU A 62 19.09 -19.90 20.31
C GLU A 62 18.99 -20.00 21.85
N GLU A 63 17.78 -19.91 22.43
CA GLU A 63 17.56 -20.06 23.87
C GLU A 63 17.85 -21.48 24.40
N ASP A 64 17.68 -22.53 23.58
CA ASP A 64 17.96 -23.93 23.96
C ASP A 64 19.47 -24.28 23.91
N GLU A 65 20.31 -23.45 23.27
CA GLU A 65 21.78 -23.67 23.18
C GLU A 65 22.60 -23.02 24.32
N ASP A 66 21.98 -22.14 25.13
CA ASP A 66 22.56 -21.46 26.31
C ASP A 66 22.22 -22.15 27.66
#